data_AF-A0A0B6X5X0-F1
#
_entry.id   AF-A0A0B6X5X0-F1
#
_cell.length_a   1.000
_cell.length_b   1.000
_cell.length_c   1.000
_cell.angle_alpha   90.00
_cell.angle_beta   90.00
_cell.angle_gamma   90.00
#
_symmetry.space_group_name_H-M   'P 1'
#
loop_
_entity.id
_entity.type
_entity.pdbx_description
1 polymer ?
#
loop_
_entity_poly.entity_id
_entity_poly.type
_entity_poly.pdbx_seq_one_letter_code
_entity_poly.pdbx_strand_id
1 'polypeptide(L)' 'MEAGISVDSLMESLVAQRINFIARMATSCECNHAEDKELALVWIAELSAPHENRLNVHRSDLENNLLIEKALRNSGSTDE' A
#
# COMPACT_ATOMS: atom_id res chain seq x y z
N MET A 1 1.86 -26.67 1.91
CA MET A 1 2.05 -25.41 1.14
C MET A 1 1.59 -24.17 1.90
N GLU A 2 1.12 -24.26 3.15
CA GLU A 2 0.57 -23.09 3.90
C GLU A 2 1.63 -22.23 4.63
N ALA A 3 2.81 -22.76 4.92
CA ALA A 3 3.84 -22.03 5.67
C ALA A 3 4.44 -20.82 4.92
N GLY A 4 4.45 -20.85 3.59
CA GLY A 4 4.99 -19.75 2.77
C GLY A 4 4.16 -18.46 2.87
N ILE A 5 2.83 -18.58 2.89
CA ILE A 5 1.89 -17.44 2.95
C ILE A 5 2.03 -16.67 4.27
N SER A 6 2.31 -17.37 5.37
CA SER A 6 2.49 -16.77 6.70
C SER A 6 3.80 -15.96 6.81
N VAL A 7 4.89 -16.46 6.21
CA VAL A 7 6.18 -15.77 6.23
C VAL A 7 6.15 -14.50 5.38
N ASP A 8 5.52 -14.55 4.21
CA ASP A 8 5.37 -13.37 3.34
C ASP A 8 4.57 -12.27 4.04
N SER A 9 3.44 -12.61 4.67
CA SER A 9 2.63 -11.66 5.44
C SER A 9 3.36 -11.09 6.66
N LEU A 10 4.19 -11.90 7.32
CA LEU A 10 5.02 -11.44 8.44
C LEU A 10 6.09 -10.46 7.98
N MET A 11 6.76 -10.77 6.86
CA MET A 11 7.78 -9.89 6.27
C MET A 11 7.18 -8.56 5.81
N GLU A 12 6.00 -8.58 5.20
CA GLU A 12 5.27 -7.36 4.83
C GLU A 12 4.92 -6.50 6.05
N SER A 13 4.47 -7.14 7.13
CA SER A 13 4.17 -6.46 8.39
C SER A 13 5.41 -5.79 8.97
N LEU A 14 6.56 -6.47 8.91
CA LEU A 14 7.84 -5.94 9.39
C LEU A 14 8.31 -4.74 8.56
N VAL A 15 8.20 -4.81 7.22
CA VAL A 15 8.54 -3.70 6.33
C VAL A 15 7.64 -2.49 6.60
N ALA A 16 6.33 -2.71 6.78
CA ALA A 16 5.39 -1.65 7.11
C ALA A 16 5.72 -0.96 8.45
N GLN A 17 6.06 -1.74 9.48
CA GLN A 17 6.50 -1.20 10.77
C GLN A 17 7.78 -0.36 10.63
N ARG A 18 8.73 -0.83 9.81
CA ARG A 18 9.99 -0.11 9.56
C ARG A 18 9.74 1.22 8.85
N ILE A 19 8.88 1.24 7.83
CA ILE A 19 8.47 2.48 7.14
C ILE A 19 7.82 3.45 8.12
N ASN A 20 6.87 2.97 8.94
CA ASN A 20 6.19 3.80 9.94
C ASN A 20 7.18 4.45 10.92
N PHE A 21 8.16 3.66 11.39
CA PHE A 21 9.19 4.15 12.29
C PHE A 21 10.06 5.24 11.63
N ILE A 22 10.55 5.01 10.42
CA ILE A 22 11.37 5.98 9.68
C ILE A 22 10.58 7.28 9.46
N ALA A 23 9.31 7.18 9.03
CA ALA A 23 8.46 8.34 8.82
C ALA A 23 8.31 9.17 10.11
N ARG A 24 8.05 8.52 11.24
CA ARG A 24 7.93 9.20 12.54
C ARG A 24 9.21 9.92 12.93
N MET A 25 10.37 9.29 12.73
CA MET A 25 11.66 9.93 13.00
C MET A 25 11.92 11.12 12.06
N ALA A 26 11.62 10.98 10.78
CA ALA A 26 11.82 12.07 9.80
C ALA A 26 10.93 13.28 10.06
N THR A 27 9.73 13.05 10.63
CA THR A 27 8.82 14.12 11.06
C THR A 27 9.11 14.68 12.45
N SER A 28 10.05 14.07 13.19
CA SER A 28 10.38 14.52 14.54
C SER A 28 11.21 15.81 14.51
N CYS A 29 11.15 16.59 15.59
CA CYS A 29 11.90 17.84 15.70
C CYS A 29 13.39 17.63 15.98
N GLU A 30 13.83 16.38 16.16
CA GLU A 30 15.23 15.99 16.25
C GLU A 30 15.86 15.78 14.87
N CYS A 31 15.07 15.49 13.84
CA CYS A 31 15.52 15.39 12.45
C CYS A 31 15.45 16.77 11.79
N ASN A 32 16.52 17.57 11.92
CA ASN A 32 16.53 18.97 11.45
C ASN A 32 17.37 19.22 10.20
N HIS A 33 18.24 18.29 9.81
CA HIS A 33 19.03 18.44 8.59
C HIS A 33 18.19 18.03 7.38
N ALA A 34 18.21 18.87 6.34
CA ALA A 34 17.46 18.60 5.11
C ALA A 34 17.93 17.31 4.43
N GLU A 35 19.23 17.01 4.49
CA GLU A 35 19.83 15.79 3.93
C GLU A 35 19.31 14.52 4.64
N ASP A 36 19.17 14.55 5.97
CA ASP A 36 18.61 13.42 6.75
C ASP A 36 17.16 13.14 6.35
N LYS A 37 16.38 14.19 6.09
CA LYS A 37 14.98 14.08 5.64
C LYS A 37 14.89 13.52 4.23
N GLU A 38 15.73 13.99 3.32
CA GLU A 38 15.79 13.49 1.96
C GLU A 38 16.19 12.01 1.92
N LEU A 39 17.20 11.63 2.71
CA LEU A 39 17.60 10.24 2.87
C LEU A 39 16.48 9.36 3.43
N ALA A 40 15.73 9.85 4.42
CA ALA A 40 14.58 9.14 4.96
C ALA A 40 13.48 8.93 3.91
N LEU A 41 13.22 9.92 3.06
CA LEU A 41 12.25 9.81 1.95
C LEU A 41 12.69 8.77 0.91
N VAL A 42 13.99 8.73 0.57
CA VAL A 42 14.54 7.70 -0.33
C VAL A 42 14.34 6.30 0.25
N TRP A 43 14.67 6.09 1.52
CA TRP A 43 14.47 4.78 2.16
C TRP A 43 13.00 4.36 2.25
N ILE A 44 12.08 5.30 2.51
CA ILE A 44 10.64 5.01 2.49
C ILE A 44 10.22 4.56 1.08
N ALA A 45 10.69 5.24 0.04
CA ALA A 45 10.38 4.88 -1.35
C ALA A 45 10.95 3.50 -1.71
N GLU A 46 12.22 3.24 -1.40
CA GLU A 46 12.87 1.94 -1.66
C GLU A 46 12.17 0.79 -0.94
N LEU A 47 11.79 0.98 0.33
CA LEU A 47 11.07 -0.03 1.11
C LEU A 47 9.63 -0.24 0.61
N SER A 48 9.03 0.76 -0.06
CA SER A 48 7.67 0.68 -0.59
C SER A 48 7.61 0.09 -2.00
N ALA A 49 8.68 0.19 -2.79
CA ALA A 49 8.72 -0.24 -4.20
C ALA A 49 8.30 -1.72 -4.45
N PRO A 50 8.70 -2.71 -3.64
CA PRO A 50 8.28 -4.10 -3.84
C PRO A 50 6.77 -4.30 -3.64
N HIS A 51 6.11 -3.42 -2.90
CA HIS A 51 4.69 -3.50 -2.55
C HIS A 51 3.77 -2.76 -3.53
N GLU A 52 4.35 -1.97 -4.43
CA GLU A 52 3.62 -1.14 -5.40
C GLU A 52 2.78 -2.00 -6.35
N ASN A 53 3.32 -3.14 -6.80
CA ASN A 53 2.61 -4.08 -7.66
C ASN A 53 1.40 -4.73 -6.97
N ARG A 54 1.48 -5.01 -5.66
CA ARG A 54 0.37 -5.62 -4.90
C ARG A 54 -0.73 -4.61 -4.59
N LEU A 55 -0.35 -3.36 -4.28
CA LEU A 55 -1.30 -2.26 -4.09
C LEU A 55 -2.04 -1.93 -5.39
N ASN A 56 -1.35 -1.97 -6.53
CA ASN A 56 -1.97 -1.76 -7.85
C ASN A 56 -3.00 -2.85 -8.19
N VAL A 57 -2.71 -4.12 -7.88
CA VAL A 57 -3.67 -5.23 -8.06
C VAL A 57 -4.89 -5.01 -7.17
N HIS A 58 -4.70 -4.71 -5.89
CA HIS A 58 -5.83 -4.53 -4.97
C HIS A 58 -6.69 -3.30 -5.33
N ARG A 59 -6.08 -2.22 -5.82
CA ARG A 59 -6.79 -1.07 -6.38
C ARG A 59 -7.58 -1.44 -7.64
N SER A 60 -6.97 -2.18 -8.57
CA SER A 60 -7.64 -2.64 -9.79
C SER A 60 -8.83 -3.55 -9.48
N ASP A 61 -8.70 -4.44 -8.49
CA ASP A 61 -9.78 -5.32 -8.07
C ASP A 61 -10.93 -4.52 -7.45
N LEU A 62 -10.63 -3.49 -6.64
CA LEU A 62 -11.64 -2.60 -6.07
C LEU A 62 -12.37 -1.81 -7.17
N GLU A 63 -11.65 -1.25 -8.12
CA GLU A 63 -12.21 -0.52 -9.27
C GLU A 63 -13.09 -1.43 -10.14
N ASN A 64 -12.63 -2.65 -10.42
CA ASN A 64 -13.40 -3.65 -11.19
C ASN A 64 -14.69 -4.04 -10.46
N ASN A 65 -14.64 -4.29 -9.15
CA ASN A 65 -15.83 -4.62 -8.36
C ASN A 65 -16.85 -3.47 -8.34
N LEU A 66 -16.38 -2.22 -8.21
CA LEU A 66 -17.23 -1.02 -8.30
C LEU A 66 -17.89 -0.87 -9.68
N LEU A 67 -17.18 -1.21 -10.76
CA LEU A 67 -17.71 -1.20 -12.12
C LEU A 67 -18.76 -2.29 -12.33
N ILE A 68 -18.53 -3.49 -11.79
CA ILE A 68 -19.48 -4.60 -11.84
C ILE A 68 -20.77 -4.24 -11.10
N GLU A 69 -20.70 -3.68 -9.89
CA GLU A 69 -21.89 -3.24 -9.16
C GLU A 69 -22.71 -2.18 -9.92
N LYS A 70 -22.04 -1.22 -10.57
CA LYS A 70 -22.72 -0.22 -11.41
C LYS A 70 -23.40 -0.86 -12.63
N ALA A 71 -22.74 -1.82 -13.27
CA ALA A 71 -23.32 -2.53 -14.41
C ALA A 71 -24.54 -3.39 -14.00
N LEU A 72 -24.50 -4.02 -12.83
CA LEU A 72 -25.61 -4.79 -12.27
C LEU A 72 -26.80 -3.89 -11.89
N ARG A 73 -26.55 -2.69 -11.36
CA ARG A 73 -27.63 -1.71 -11.10
C ARG A 73 -28.29 -1.18 -12.38
N ASN A 74 -27.49 -0.94 -13.43
CA ASN A 74 -28.00 -0.40 -14.68
C ASN A 74 -28.72 -1.45 -15.56
N SER A 75 -28.42 -2.73 -15.37
CA SER A 75 -29.10 -3.84 -16.08
C SER A 75 -30.43 -4.26 -15.45
N GLY A 76 -30.75 -3.77 -14.24
CA GLY A 76 -32.04 -4.00 -13.59
C GLY A 76 -33.11 -2.93 -13.86
N SER A 77 -32.86 -1.94 -14.73
CA SER A 77 -33.81 -0.85 -15.02
C SER A 77 -34.44 -0.91 -16.42
N THR A 78 -34.46 -2.07 -17.07
CA THR A 78 -35.31 -2.33 -18.23
C THR A 78 -36.56 -3.06 -17.79
N ASP A 79 -37.44 -2.35 -17.09
CA ASP A 79 -38.86 -2.70 -16.98
C ASP A 79 -39.63 -1.61 -17.75
N GLU A 80 -40.06 -1.97 -18.96
CA GLU A 80 -41.23 -1.39 -19.64
C GLU A 80 -42.49 -2.12 -19.16
#